data_AF-A0AAD4I2A9-F1
#
_entry.id   AF-A0AAD4I2A9-F1
#
_cell.length_a   1.000
_cell.length_b   1.000
_cell.length_c   1.000
_cell.angle_alpha   90.00
_cell.angle_beta   90.00
_cell.angle_gamma   90.00
#
_symmetry.space_group_name_H-M   'P 1'
#
loop_
_entity.id
_entity.type
_entity.pdbx_description
1 polymer ?
#
loop_
_entity_poly.entity_id
_entity_poly.type
_entity_poly.pdbx_seq_one_letter_code
_entity_poly.pdbx_strand_id
1 'polypeptide(L)'
;MSSDYVESRVASQRRIAFRDDTPMVGPPGTTATDFKMPRLRRCPFTLDSMIWEARVDGGIDGYVWKVSFGAKGPFALKVFWDAEPVDFPTYYAPQRECQNAALLQMIQTAGEQEAAASRAVLVNAKPTTWDDAVANLAAFSDEARLAQPARADHASVMPPRFHQVSTIPRMKRCYGWLTIPGHVLRELDWSLRPPPVQVDMIKRHLAFDREYIAIVYEFVEEGESDPDTVQKALDFFWLAGFSRTFSPLSKNWKSGVLVDLSDIIPPRGYGWKADLYEKGPGSPCT
;
A
#
# COMPACT_ATOMS: atom_id res chain seq x y z
N MET A 1 16.36 -12.58 20.84
CA MET A 1 16.38 -11.14 20.55
C MET A 1 16.55 -10.41 21.87
N SER A 2 17.46 -9.43 21.96
CA SER A 2 17.65 -8.62 23.19
C SER A 2 16.48 -7.66 23.40
N SER A 3 16.12 -7.38 24.67
CA SER A 3 15.06 -6.44 25.05
C SER A 3 15.28 -5.04 24.44
N ASP A 4 16.52 -4.57 24.46
CA ASP A 4 16.91 -3.25 23.93
C ASP A 4 16.69 -3.12 22.41
N TYR A 5 16.79 -4.24 21.68
CA TYR A 5 16.52 -4.27 20.24
C TYR A 5 15.02 -4.16 19.92
N VAL A 6 14.15 -4.68 20.79
CA VAL A 6 12.69 -4.61 20.63
C VAL A 6 12.20 -3.20 20.97
N GLU A 7 12.67 -2.62 22.07
CA GLU A 7 12.28 -1.27 22.50
C GLU A 7 12.71 -0.17 21.51
N SER A 8 13.95 -0.24 21.01
CA SER A 8 14.45 0.71 20.00
C SER A 8 13.65 0.62 18.69
N ARG A 9 13.18 -0.58 18.33
CA ARG A 9 12.35 -0.82 17.15
C ARG A 9 10.96 -0.24 17.30
N VAL A 10 10.25 -0.52 18.39
CA VAL A 10 8.92 0.06 18.62
C VAL A 10 8.98 1.58 18.76
N ALA A 11 10.03 2.10 19.38
CA ALA A 11 10.29 3.54 19.41
C ALA A 11 10.45 4.14 18.00
N SER A 12 11.14 3.44 17.08
CA SER A 12 11.29 3.93 15.69
C SER A 12 9.99 3.90 14.89
N GLN A 13 9.18 2.85 15.03
CA GLN A 13 7.85 2.76 14.38
C GLN A 13 6.89 3.84 14.90
N ARG A 14 6.89 4.10 16.22
CA ARG A 14 6.07 5.16 16.84
C ARG A 14 6.45 6.58 16.38
N ARG A 15 7.70 6.80 15.95
CA ARG A 15 8.21 8.14 15.58
C ARG A 15 7.87 8.57 14.16
N ILE A 16 7.47 7.65 13.29
CA ILE A 16 7.22 7.98 11.89
C ILE A 16 5.73 8.28 11.70
N ALA A 17 5.39 9.54 11.49
CA ALA A 17 4.03 9.91 11.10
C ALA A 17 3.69 9.30 9.73
N PHE A 18 2.58 8.56 9.67
CA PHE A 18 2.11 7.86 8.45
C PHE A 18 0.65 8.19 8.10
N ARG A 19 -0.01 9.01 8.92
CA ARG A 19 -1.36 9.55 8.72
C ARG A 19 -1.29 11.06 8.60
N ASP A 20 -2.18 11.60 7.77
CA ASP A 20 -2.41 13.02 7.56
C ASP A 20 -3.92 13.28 7.76
N ASP A 21 -4.26 14.21 8.66
CA ASP A 21 -5.65 14.57 9.01
C ASP A 21 -6.36 15.36 7.90
N THR A 22 -5.61 15.85 6.91
CA THR A 22 -6.15 16.53 5.73
C THR A 22 -7.10 15.57 4.98
N PRO A 23 -8.32 16.00 4.64
CA PRO A 23 -9.25 15.18 3.86
C PRO A 23 -8.65 14.76 2.51
N MET A 24 -8.90 13.52 2.11
CA MET A 24 -8.48 12.98 0.81
C MET A 24 -9.39 13.49 -0.31
N VAL A 25 -9.24 14.76 -0.64
CA VAL A 25 -9.92 15.45 -1.75
C VAL A 25 -8.89 15.90 -2.77
N GLY A 26 -9.09 15.57 -4.05
CA GLY A 26 -8.14 15.87 -5.12
C GLY A 26 -6.85 15.01 -5.07
N PRO A 27 -5.89 15.29 -5.96
CA PRO A 27 -4.62 14.55 -6.02
C PRO A 27 -3.75 14.80 -4.77
N PRO A 28 -2.88 13.86 -4.38
CA PRO A 28 -1.82 14.09 -3.39
C PRO A 28 -0.72 15.02 -3.95
N GLY A 29 0.10 15.57 -3.06
CA GLY A 29 1.38 16.17 -3.45
C GLY A 29 2.35 15.10 -3.95
N THR A 30 3.24 15.49 -4.87
CA THR A 30 4.18 14.58 -5.54
C THR A 30 5.64 15.06 -5.41
N THR A 31 5.95 15.83 -4.37
CA THR A 31 7.33 16.30 -4.12
C THR A 31 8.23 15.18 -3.60
N ALA A 32 9.55 15.33 -3.73
CA ALA A 32 10.52 14.38 -3.18
C ALA A 32 10.36 14.20 -1.66
N THR A 33 9.91 15.24 -0.96
CA THR A 33 9.58 15.19 0.47
C THR A 33 8.38 14.28 0.73
N ASP A 34 7.33 14.37 -0.08
CA ASP A 34 6.12 13.54 0.06
C ASP A 34 6.46 12.06 -0.15
N PHE A 35 7.26 11.74 -1.17
CA PHE A 35 7.75 10.37 -1.41
C PHE A 35 8.65 9.84 -0.29
N LYS A 36 9.44 10.70 0.35
CA LYS A 36 10.33 10.32 1.47
C LYS A 36 9.56 10.02 2.75
N MET A 37 8.46 10.76 2.98
CA MET A 37 7.64 10.68 4.20
C MET A 37 6.15 10.50 3.84
N PRO A 38 5.78 9.37 3.21
CA PRO A 38 4.42 9.16 2.73
C PRO A 38 3.43 9.10 3.91
N ARG A 39 2.40 9.93 3.85
CA ARG A 39 1.31 9.97 4.82
C ARG A 39 -0.02 9.82 4.11
N LEU A 40 -0.84 8.88 4.57
CA LEU A 40 -2.17 8.67 3.99
C LEU A 40 -3.10 9.77 4.50
N ARG A 41 -3.84 10.43 3.59
CA ARG A 41 -4.86 11.43 3.92
C ARG A 41 -6.11 10.80 4.50
N ARG A 42 -6.85 11.57 5.31
CA ARG A 42 -8.05 11.12 6.02
C ARG A 42 -9.21 10.87 5.05
N CYS A 43 -9.99 9.82 5.31
CA CYS A 43 -11.18 9.52 4.56
C CYS A 43 -12.21 10.65 4.69
N PRO A 44 -12.79 11.14 3.58
CA PRO A 44 -13.80 12.19 3.63
C PRO A 44 -15.19 11.65 4.04
N PHE A 45 -15.38 10.34 4.12
CA PHE A 45 -16.63 9.74 4.56
C PHE A 45 -16.75 9.77 6.08
N THR A 46 -17.99 9.80 6.59
CA THR A 46 -18.28 9.83 8.02
C THR A 46 -18.81 8.49 8.50
N LEU A 47 -18.44 8.11 9.72
CA LEU A 47 -18.92 6.87 10.34
C LEU A 47 -20.44 6.85 10.52
N ASP A 48 -21.04 8.01 10.80
CA ASP A 48 -22.50 8.14 10.98
C ASP A 48 -23.30 7.72 9.73
N SER A 49 -22.67 7.80 8.56
CA SER A 49 -23.27 7.37 7.29
C SER A 49 -22.94 5.93 6.91
N MET A 50 -22.10 5.25 7.68
CA MET A 50 -21.56 3.94 7.33
C MET A 50 -22.58 2.83 7.61
N ILE A 51 -22.80 1.99 6.60
CA ILE A 51 -23.67 0.82 6.68
C ILE A 51 -22.82 -0.42 6.45
N TRP A 52 -22.87 -1.36 7.39
CA TRP A 52 -22.17 -2.64 7.31
C TRP A 52 -23.01 -3.62 6.49
N GLU A 53 -22.46 -4.11 5.37
CA GLU A 53 -23.21 -4.98 4.45
C GLU A 53 -22.85 -6.46 4.68
N ALA A 54 -21.55 -6.77 4.73
CA ALA A 54 -21.08 -8.15 4.89
C ALA A 54 -19.67 -8.22 5.48
N ARG A 55 -19.36 -9.31 6.18
CA ARG A 55 -17.97 -9.70 6.43
C ARG A 55 -17.37 -10.25 5.14
N VAL A 56 -16.11 -9.91 4.89
CA VAL A 56 -15.38 -10.36 3.70
C VAL A 56 -14.37 -11.43 4.13
N ASP A 57 -13.30 -11.03 4.81
CA ASP A 57 -12.24 -11.95 5.23
C ASP A 57 -11.38 -11.35 6.36
N GLY A 58 -10.66 -12.21 7.08
CA GLY A 58 -9.73 -11.86 8.13
C GLY A 58 -8.35 -12.46 7.90
N GLY A 59 -7.32 -11.62 7.93
CA GLY A 59 -5.92 -12.02 7.74
C GLY A 59 -5.05 -11.75 8.95
N ILE A 60 -3.73 -11.76 8.75
CA ILE A 60 -2.75 -11.49 9.80
C ILE A 60 -2.73 -10.02 10.24
N ASP A 61 -3.12 -9.10 9.36
CA ASP A 61 -3.02 -7.65 9.54
C ASP A 61 -4.31 -7.00 10.02
N GLY A 62 -5.45 -7.52 9.57
CA GLY A 62 -6.75 -6.97 9.90
C GLY A 62 -7.89 -7.82 9.41
N TYR A 63 -9.09 -7.27 9.55
CA TYR A 63 -10.33 -7.84 9.07
C TYR A 63 -10.99 -6.88 8.08
N VAL A 64 -11.67 -7.42 7.09
CA VAL A 64 -12.27 -6.66 5.99
C VAL A 64 -13.78 -6.85 5.98
N TRP A 65 -14.49 -5.75 5.80
CA TRP A 65 -15.94 -5.71 5.59
C TRP A 65 -16.27 -5.04 4.27
N LYS A 66 -17.40 -5.45 3.70
CA LYS A 66 -18.11 -4.70 2.67
C LYS A 66 -19.01 -3.69 3.35
N VAL A 67 -18.86 -2.42 3.00
CA VAL A 67 -19.61 -1.30 3.61
C VAL A 67 -20.10 -0.33 2.53
N SER A 68 -21.14 0.42 2.84
CA SER A 68 -21.55 1.61 2.10
C SER A 68 -21.52 2.85 3.00
N PHE A 69 -21.50 4.04 2.40
CA PHE A 69 -21.61 5.32 3.08
C PHE A 69 -22.81 6.09 2.50
N GLY A 70 -23.95 6.00 3.17
CA GLY A 70 -25.24 6.43 2.62
C GLY A 70 -25.56 5.66 1.33
N ALA A 71 -25.86 6.39 0.25
CA ALA A 71 -26.13 5.78 -1.07
C ALA A 71 -24.86 5.47 -1.89
N LYS A 72 -23.65 5.72 -1.36
CA LYS A 72 -22.39 5.44 -2.05
C LYS A 72 -21.84 4.08 -1.62
N GLY A 73 -21.42 3.27 -2.58
CA GLY A 73 -20.79 1.98 -2.31
C GLY A 73 -21.08 0.95 -3.41
N PRO A 74 -20.65 -0.30 -3.22
CA PRO A 74 -19.95 -0.79 -2.03
C PRO A 74 -18.45 -0.40 -1.97
N PHE A 75 -17.90 -0.42 -0.75
CA PHE A 75 -16.49 -0.21 -0.43
C PHE A 75 -15.95 -1.37 0.42
N ALA A 76 -14.63 -1.54 0.43
CA ALA A 76 -13.94 -2.43 1.36
C ALA A 76 -13.37 -1.61 2.53
N LEU A 77 -13.77 -1.94 3.75
CA LEU A 77 -13.22 -1.37 4.98
C LEU A 77 -12.26 -2.39 5.62
N LYS A 78 -10.96 -2.12 5.60
CA LYS A 78 -9.95 -2.93 6.32
C LYS A 78 -9.71 -2.28 7.68
N VAL A 79 -10.08 -2.97 8.76
CA VAL A 79 -9.76 -2.56 10.15
C VAL A 79 -8.59 -3.41 10.63
N PHE A 80 -7.54 -2.77 11.12
CA PHE A 80 -6.33 -3.46 11.56
C PHE A 80 -6.45 -3.98 12.99
N TRP A 81 -5.82 -5.11 13.28
CA TRP A 81 -5.84 -5.71 14.64
C TRP A 81 -5.07 -4.88 15.66
N ASP A 82 -4.01 -4.22 15.23
CA ASP A 82 -3.06 -3.52 16.09
C ASP A 82 -3.46 -2.03 16.23
N ALA A 83 -4.10 -1.68 17.37
CA ALA A 83 -4.46 -0.30 17.69
C ALA A 83 -3.24 0.60 17.89
N GLU A 84 -2.14 0.02 18.37
CA GLU A 84 -0.85 0.68 18.61
C GLU A 84 0.29 -0.19 18.06
N PRO A 85 1.49 0.37 17.81
CA PRO A 85 2.67 -0.42 17.47
C PRO A 85 2.96 -1.47 18.55
N VAL A 86 3.11 -2.72 18.13
CA VAL A 86 3.29 -3.90 19.01
C VAL A 86 4.76 -4.29 19.14
N ASP A 87 5.16 -4.75 20.33
CA ASP A 87 6.48 -5.33 20.64
C ASP A 87 6.64 -6.77 20.09
N PHE A 88 6.20 -7.01 18.86
CA PHE A 88 6.31 -8.32 18.19
C PHE A 88 7.27 -8.19 17.00
N PRO A 89 8.03 -9.24 16.62
CA PRO A 89 9.02 -9.11 15.55
C PRO A 89 8.44 -8.92 14.13
N THR A 90 7.21 -8.41 13.99
CA THR A 90 6.56 -8.06 12.71
C THR A 90 6.51 -6.55 12.47
N TYR A 91 6.18 -6.15 11.25
CA TYR A 91 5.92 -4.74 10.95
C TYR A 91 4.62 -4.29 11.63
N TYR A 92 4.47 -2.97 11.82
CA TYR A 92 3.19 -2.39 12.20
C TYR A 92 2.30 -2.24 10.96
N ALA A 93 1.30 -3.12 10.83
CA ALA A 93 0.48 -3.24 9.62
C ALA A 93 -0.24 -1.95 9.19
N PRO A 94 -0.90 -1.20 10.10
CA PRO A 94 -1.51 0.09 9.73
C PRO A 94 -0.52 1.05 9.08
N GLN A 95 0.70 1.13 9.61
CA GLN A 95 1.74 2.01 9.08
C GLN A 95 2.15 1.60 7.67
N ARG A 96 2.47 0.31 7.47
CA ARG A 96 2.87 -0.19 6.14
C ARG A 96 1.78 0.06 5.10
N GLU A 97 0.54 -0.32 5.40
CA GLU A 97 -0.55 -0.18 4.44
C GLU A 97 -0.83 1.30 4.13
N CYS A 98 -0.81 2.19 5.14
CA CYS A 98 -0.99 3.63 4.91
C CYS A 98 0.11 4.20 4.01
N GLN A 99 1.36 3.88 4.29
CA GLN A 99 2.50 4.36 3.50
C GLN A 99 2.43 3.84 2.07
N ASN A 100 2.12 2.55 1.87
CA ASN A 100 1.96 1.97 0.55
C ASN A 100 0.80 2.61 -0.21
N ALA A 101 -0.37 2.77 0.42
CA ALA A 101 -1.50 3.45 -0.21
C ALA A 101 -1.16 4.88 -0.64
N ALA A 102 -0.48 5.64 0.22
CA ALA A 102 -0.05 7.00 -0.10
C ALA A 102 0.96 7.03 -1.25
N LEU A 103 1.98 6.16 -1.22
CA LEU A 103 2.98 6.05 -2.30
C LEU A 103 2.32 5.69 -3.63
N LEU A 104 1.43 4.70 -3.65
CA LEU A 104 0.72 4.29 -4.87
C LEU A 104 -0.16 5.41 -5.44
N GLN A 105 -0.83 6.21 -4.59
CA GLN A 105 -1.57 7.39 -5.04
C GLN A 105 -0.66 8.46 -5.65
N MET A 106 0.50 8.71 -5.06
CA MET A 106 1.49 9.67 -5.58
C MET A 106 2.09 9.20 -6.90
N ILE A 107 2.45 7.91 -7.00
CA ILE A 107 2.94 7.28 -8.24
C ILE A 107 1.88 7.39 -9.34
N GLN A 108 0.63 7.07 -9.02
CA GLN A 108 -0.47 7.17 -9.98
C GLN A 108 -0.63 8.60 -10.51
N THR A 109 -0.66 9.57 -9.59
CA THR A 109 -0.78 10.99 -9.91
C THR A 109 0.37 11.49 -10.77
N ALA A 110 1.60 11.12 -10.42
CA ALA A 110 2.79 11.49 -11.18
C ALA A 110 2.74 10.93 -12.61
N GLY A 111 2.33 9.67 -12.78
CA GLY A 111 2.23 9.07 -14.11
C GLY A 111 1.07 9.65 -14.94
N GLU A 112 -0.07 9.98 -14.32
CA GLU A 112 -1.17 10.67 -15.00
C GLU A 112 -0.75 12.07 -15.50
N GLN A 113 0.02 12.81 -14.70
CA GLN A 113 0.59 14.12 -15.10
C GLN A 113 1.58 13.99 -16.27
N GLU A 114 2.47 13.00 -16.24
CA GLU A 114 3.40 12.76 -17.35
C GLU A 114 2.68 12.32 -18.62
N ALA A 115 1.69 11.44 -18.51
CA ALA A 115 0.87 11.01 -19.64
C ALA A 115 0.13 12.19 -20.28
N ALA A 116 -0.44 13.10 -19.47
CA ALA A 116 -1.08 14.32 -19.97
C ALA A 116 -0.09 15.25 -20.70
N ALA A 117 1.19 15.22 -20.32
CA ALA A 117 2.27 15.92 -21.00
C ALA A 117 2.91 15.13 -22.16
N SER A 118 2.35 13.97 -22.55
CA SER A 118 2.92 13.05 -23.55
C SER A 118 4.36 12.61 -23.25
N ARG A 119 4.68 12.49 -21.96
CA ARG A 119 5.96 12.02 -21.40
C ARG A 119 5.77 10.70 -20.65
N ALA A 120 6.87 10.10 -20.24
CA ALA A 120 6.89 8.89 -19.42
C ALA A 120 7.93 9.06 -18.31
N VAL A 121 7.67 8.45 -17.15
CA VAL A 121 8.65 8.45 -16.05
C VAL A 121 9.80 7.51 -16.40
N LEU A 122 11.02 8.01 -16.32
CA LEU A 122 12.24 7.20 -16.53
C LEU A 122 12.75 6.64 -15.21
N VAL A 123 12.86 5.31 -15.12
CA VAL A 123 13.41 4.60 -13.96
C VAL A 123 14.62 3.75 -14.36
N ASN A 124 15.45 3.32 -13.41
CA ASN A 124 16.46 2.29 -13.67
C ASN A 124 15.76 1.00 -14.13
N ALA A 125 16.16 0.46 -15.29
CA ALA A 125 15.57 -0.73 -15.89
C ALA A 125 16.00 -2.05 -15.21
N LYS A 126 17.11 -2.02 -14.46
CA LYS A 126 17.67 -3.19 -13.78
C LYS A 126 18.11 -2.80 -12.37
N PRO A 127 17.18 -2.36 -11.50
CA PRO A 127 17.53 -1.97 -10.15
C PRO A 127 17.86 -3.22 -9.32
N THR A 128 19.02 -3.22 -8.66
CA THR A 128 19.48 -4.38 -7.86
C THR A 128 19.77 -4.01 -6.41
N THR A 129 20.05 -2.74 -6.15
CA THR A 129 20.43 -2.26 -4.82
C THR A 129 19.31 -1.50 -4.13
N TRP A 130 19.48 -1.28 -2.83
CA TRP A 130 18.59 -0.39 -2.07
C TRP A 130 18.62 1.05 -2.61
N ASP A 131 19.80 1.55 -2.98
CA ASP A 131 19.93 2.88 -3.57
C ASP A 131 19.20 2.98 -4.91
N ASP A 132 19.24 1.93 -5.75
CA ASP A 132 18.44 1.86 -6.98
C ASP A 132 16.94 1.91 -6.67
N ALA A 133 16.48 1.15 -5.68
CA ALA A 133 15.08 1.12 -5.29
C ALA A 133 14.59 2.50 -4.81
N VAL A 134 15.42 3.19 -4.01
CA VAL A 134 15.15 4.57 -3.56
C VAL A 134 15.16 5.55 -4.74
N ALA A 135 16.13 5.44 -5.65
CA ALA A 135 16.21 6.29 -6.83
C ALA A 135 15.02 6.09 -7.77
N ASN A 136 14.59 4.84 -7.97
CA ASN A 136 13.43 4.52 -8.78
C ASN A 136 12.14 5.05 -8.20
N LEU A 137 11.94 4.93 -6.88
CA LEU A 137 10.78 5.54 -6.23
C LEU A 137 10.83 7.08 -6.33
N ALA A 138 12.01 7.67 -6.12
CA ALA A 138 12.21 9.12 -6.22
C ALA A 138 12.03 9.66 -7.64
N ALA A 139 12.19 8.83 -8.68
CA ALA A 139 11.98 9.21 -10.08
C ALA A 139 10.54 9.69 -10.36
N PHE A 140 9.59 9.29 -9.52
CA PHE A 140 8.20 9.75 -9.58
C PHE A 140 7.97 11.10 -8.88
N SER A 141 8.99 11.73 -8.29
CA SER A 141 8.86 13.06 -7.66
C SER A 141 8.92 14.21 -8.66
N ASP A 142 8.30 15.35 -8.34
CA ASP A 142 8.25 16.53 -9.21
C ASP A 142 9.66 16.97 -9.62
N GLU A 143 10.57 17.02 -8.65
CA GLU A 143 11.96 17.40 -8.84
C GLU A 143 12.68 16.46 -9.81
N ALA A 144 12.47 15.14 -9.67
CA ALA A 144 13.08 14.16 -10.56
C ALA A 144 12.48 14.20 -11.97
N ARG A 145 11.15 14.30 -12.10
CA ARG A 145 10.48 14.36 -13.41
C ARG A 145 10.81 15.64 -14.19
N LEU A 146 11.04 16.75 -13.50
CA LEU A 146 11.51 18.01 -14.11
C LEU A 146 12.98 17.96 -14.54
N ALA A 147 13.82 17.23 -13.80
CA ALA A 147 15.23 17.04 -14.13
C ALA A 147 15.47 15.97 -15.22
N GLN A 148 14.49 15.11 -15.49
CA GLN A 148 14.57 14.13 -16.56
C GLN A 148 14.65 14.83 -17.93
N PRO A 149 15.49 14.33 -18.84
CA PRO A 149 15.58 14.92 -20.18
C PRO A 149 14.21 14.88 -20.85
N ALA A 150 13.70 16.06 -21.23
CA ALA A 150 12.64 16.15 -22.20
C ALA A 150 13.10 15.41 -23.45
N ARG A 151 12.22 14.62 -24.09
CA ARG A 151 12.57 13.92 -25.33
C ARG A 151 13.24 14.90 -26.30
N ALA A 152 14.56 14.79 -26.45
CA ALA A 152 15.24 15.22 -27.65
C ALA A 152 14.92 14.15 -28.67
N ASP A 153 14.02 14.48 -29.60
CA ASP A 153 13.70 13.83 -30.88
C ASP A 153 13.68 12.30 -30.93
N HIS A 154 12.65 11.78 -31.59
CA HIS A 154 12.29 10.36 -31.77
C HIS A 154 13.36 9.43 -32.42
N ALA A 155 14.65 9.79 -32.43
CA ALA A 155 15.76 9.02 -32.98
C ALA A 155 16.91 8.74 -31.99
N SER A 156 16.93 9.32 -30.78
CA SER A 156 17.96 8.95 -29.79
C SER A 156 17.60 7.65 -29.09
N VAL A 157 18.35 6.57 -29.38
CA VAL A 157 18.30 5.31 -28.63
C VAL A 157 18.44 5.63 -27.13
N MET A 158 17.39 5.36 -26.35
CA MET A 158 17.45 5.50 -24.89
C MET A 158 18.62 4.67 -24.36
N PRO A 159 19.46 5.19 -23.46
CA PRO A 159 20.50 4.38 -22.86
C PRO A 159 19.87 3.12 -22.23
N PRO A 160 20.45 1.92 -22.42
CA PRO A 160 19.87 0.65 -21.99
C PRO A 160 19.66 0.53 -20.47
N ARG A 161 20.13 1.52 -19.70
CA ARG A 161 19.94 1.63 -18.24
C ARG A 161 18.55 2.13 -17.82
N PHE A 162 17.79 2.76 -18.71
CA PHE A 162 16.50 3.36 -18.34
C PHE A 162 15.31 2.60 -18.93
N HIS A 163 14.25 2.47 -18.14
CA HIS A 163 12.96 1.95 -18.54
C HIS A 163 11.91 3.06 -18.52
N GLN A 164 11.06 3.10 -19.55
CA GLN A 164 9.96 4.06 -19.66
C GLN A 164 8.70 3.48 -19.02
N VAL A 165 8.33 4.02 -17.86
CA VAL A 165 7.04 3.73 -17.23
C VAL A 165 5.99 4.61 -17.91
N SER A 166 5.35 4.04 -18.94
CA SER A 166 4.30 4.71 -19.72
C SER A 166 2.89 4.32 -19.31
N THR A 167 2.73 3.19 -18.61
CA THR A 167 1.46 2.69 -18.12
C THR A 167 1.61 2.25 -16.68
N ILE A 168 0.69 2.69 -15.82
CA ILE A 168 0.59 2.25 -14.43
C ILE A 168 -0.47 1.13 -14.39
N PRO A 169 -0.18 -0.03 -13.77
CA PRO A 169 -1.16 -1.10 -13.64
C PRO A 169 -2.37 -0.64 -12.83
N ARG A 170 -3.51 -1.31 -13.00
CA ARG A 170 -4.71 -1.01 -12.21
C ARG A 170 -4.43 -1.22 -10.72
N MET A 171 -4.55 -0.15 -9.94
CA MET A 171 -4.49 -0.19 -8.47
C MET A 171 -5.91 -0.04 -7.90
N LYS A 172 -6.21 -0.70 -6.78
CA LYS A 172 -7.45 -0.44 -6.06
C LYS A 172 -7.47 1.02 -5.61
N ARG A 173 -8.59 1.71 -5.79
CA ARG A 173 -8.71 3.09 -5.29
C ARG A 173 -8.71 3.10 -3.76
N CYS A 174 -7.85 3.92 -3.16
CA CYS A 174 -7.88 4.23 -1.73
C CYS A 174 -8.69 5.51 -1.49
N TYR A 175 -9.59 5.48 -0.51
CA TYR A 175 -10.41 6.62 -0.09
C TYR A 175 -9.96 7.21 1.23
N GLY A 176 -8.84 6.75 1.80
CA GLY A 176 -8.20 7.31 2.98
C GLY A 176 -8.43 6.52 4.26
N TRP A 177 -7.73 6.95 5.32
CA TRP A 177 -7.82 6.33 6.63
C TRP A 177 -8.92 6.96 7.48
N LEU A 178 -9.47 6.18 8.41
CA LEU A 178 -10.37 6.65 9.45
C LEU A 178 -10.14 5.84 10.73
N THR A 179 -10.78 6.24 11.82
CA THR A 179 -10.72 5.51 13.09
C THR A 179 -12.04 4.78 13.32
N ILE A 180 -12.00 3.53 13.76
CA ILE A 180 -13.18 2.74 14.19
C ILE A 180 -13.10 2.54 15.70
N PRO A 181 -14.04 3.11 16.48
CA PRO A 181 -14.16 2.78 17.89
C PRO A 181 -14.60 1.32 18.08
N GLY A 182 -13.96 0.61 19.01
CA GLY A 182 -14.23 -0.81 19.28
C GLY A 182 -15.66 -1.09 19.72
N HIS A 183 -16.33 -0.12 20.37
CA HIS A 183 -17.74 -0.27 20.76
C HIS A 183 -18.67 -0.38 19.55
N VAL A 184 -18.36 0.28 18.43
CA VAL A 184 -19.11 0.13 17.17
C VAL A 184 -19.08 -1.32 16.69
N LEU A 185 -17.92 -1.99 16.80
CA LEU A 185 -17.76 -3.40 16.43
C LEU A 185 -18.50 -4.34 17.37
N ARG A 186 -18.64 -3.96 18.65
CA ARG A 186 -19.42 -4.71 19.64
C ARG A 186 -20.91 -4.67 19.35
N GLU A 187 -21.41 -3.56 18.82
CA GLU A 187 -22.82 -3.32 18.55
C GLU A 187 -23.32 -3.96 17.25
N LEU A 188 -22.40 -4.44 16.39
CA LEU A 188 -22.75 -5.17 15.17
C LEU A 188 -23.57 -6.43 15.46
N ASP A 189 -24.42 -6.79 14.49
CA ASP A 189 -25.04 -8.10 14.44
C ASP A 189 -23.98 -9.21 14.46
N TRP A 190 -24.34 -10.36 15.04
CA TRP A 190 -23.41 -11.48 15.20
C TRP A 190 -22.82 -11.96 13.86
N SER A 191 -23.61 -11.89 12.78
CA SER A 191 -23.17 -12.21 11.41
C SER A 191 -22.16 -11.21 10.84
N LEU A 192 -22.00 -10.03 11.44
CA LEU A 192 -21.10 -8.96 11.05
C LEU A 192 -19.92 -8.78 12.01
N ARG A 193 -19.98 -9.31 13.24
CA ARG A 193 -18.87 -9.24 14.20
C ARG A 193 -17.65 -10.02 13.70
N PRO A 194 -16.42 -9.47 13.84
CA PRO A 194 -15.23 -10.19 13.43
C PRO A 194 -14.99 -11.37 14.38
N PRO A 195 -14.94 -12.62 13.88
CA PRO A 195 -14.52 -13.73 14.72
C PRO A 195 -13.02 -13.59 15.04
N PRO A 196 -12.54 -14.20 16.15
CA PRO A 196 -11.11 -14.40 16.32
C PRO A 196 -10.54 -15.17 15.13
N VAL A 197 -9.41 -14.71 14.61
CA VAL A 197 -8.71 -15.34 13.48
C VAL A 197 -7.43 -15.98 13.99
N GLN A 198 -7.14 -17.20 13.53
CA GLN A 198 -5.85 -17.83 13.75
C GLN A 198 -5.13 -17.97 12.42
N VAL A 199 -3.98 -17.31 12.30
CA VAL A 199 -3.09 -17.44 11.14
C VAL A 199 -1.77 -17.99 11.67
N ASP A 200 -1.41 -19.20 11.23
CA ASP A 200 -0.31 -19.98 11.77
C ASP A 200 -0.40 -20.11 13.31
N MET A 201 0.61 -19.60 14.02
CA MET A 201 0.67 -19.60 15.50
C MET A 201 0.14 -18.30 16.12
N ILE A 202 -0.37 -17.35 15.31
CA ILE A 202 -0.79 -16.03 15.77
C ILE A 202 -2.31 -15.97 15.83
N LYS A 203 -2.84 -15.73 17.04
CA LYS A 203 -4.26 -15.47 17.27
C LYS A 203 -4.52 -13.96 17.26
N ARG A 204 -5.46 -13.52 16.43
CA ARG A 204 -5.86 -12.12 16.26
C ARG A 204 -7.32 -11.93 16.68
N HIS A 205 -7.61 -10.81 17.32
CA HIS A 205 -8.97 -10.38 17.69
C HIS A 205 -9.00 -8.86 17.91
N LEU A 206 -10.20 -8.27 17.84
CA LEU A 206 -10.43 -6.86 18.21
C LEU A 206 -11.02 -6.82 19.62
N ALA A 207 -10.42 -5.99 20.47
CA ALA A 207 -10.97 -5.61 21.77
C ALA A 207 -11.98 -4.48 21.57
N PHE A 208 -13.02 -4.42 22.40
CA PHE A 208 -14.10 -3.44 22.20
C PHE A 208 -13.90 -2.10 22.93
N ASP A 209 -12.83 -1.98 23.70
CA ASP A 209 -12.45 -0.82 24.52
C ASP A 209 -11.36 0.05 23.90
N ARG A 210 -10.97 -0.23 22.63
CA ARG A 210 -9.91 0.47 21.91
C ARG A 210 -10.42 1.18 20.67
N GLU A 211 -9.60 2.05 20.12
CA GLU A 211 -9.81 2.65 18.81
C GLU A 211 -8.85 2.04 17.79
N TYR A 212 -9.38 1.69 16.62
CA TYR A 212 -8.63 1.03 15.56
C TYR A 212 -8.45 1.93 14.35
N ILE A 213 -7.28 1.85 13.73
CA ILE A 213 -7.09 2.43 12.41
C ILE A 213 -7.81 1.54 11.41
N ALA A 214 -8.50 2.17 10.46
CA ALA A 214 -9.07 1.50 9.29
C ALA A 214 -8.78 2.29 8.02
N ILE A 215 -8.83 1.62 6.87
CA ILE A 215 -8.72 2.25 5.56
C ILE A 215 -9.87 1.81 4.68
N VAL A 216 -10.44 2.78 3.97
CA VAL A 216 -11.52 2.56 3.00
C VAL A 216 -10.92 2.43 1.61
N TYR A 217 -11.28 1.36 0.92
CA TYR A 217 -10.86 1.06 -0.44
C TYR A 217 -12.06 0.84 -1.36
N GLU A 218 -11.82 0.90 -2.66
CA GLU A 218 -12.68 0.29 -3.68
C GLU A 218 -12.96 -1.16 -3.30
N PHE A 219 -14.23 -1.56 -3.37
CA PHE A 219 -14.58 -2.97 -3.26
C PHE A 219 -14.27 -3.65 -4.60
N VAL A 220 -13.21 -4.45 -4.63
CA VAL A 220 -12.86 -5.26 -5.80
C VAL A 220 -13.58 -6.59 -5.69
N GLU A 221 -14.49 -6.85 -6.63
CA GLU A 221 -15.24 -8.11 -6.68
C GLU A 221 -14.29 -9.31 -6.88
N GLU A 222 -14.69 -10.45 -6.30
CA GLU A 222 -13.98 -11.71 -6.50
C GLU A 222 -13.95 -12.06 -7.99
N GLY A 223 -12.79 -12.53 -8.44
CA GLY A 223 -12.59 -12.91 -9.83
C GLY A 223 -11.20 -13.45 -10.07
N GLU A 224 -11.07 -14.26 -11.11
CA GLU A 224 -9.80 -14.85 -11.51
C GLU A 224 -8.80 -13.75 -11.89
N SER A 225 -7.55 -13.94 -11.47
CA SER A 225 -6.45 -13.04 -11.82
C SER A 225 -5.64 -13.68 -12.94
N ASP A 226 -5.66 -13.05 -14.11
CA ASP A 226 -4.80 -13.41 -15.24
C ASP A 226 -3.31 -13.32 -14.83
N PRO A 227 -2.52 -14.39 -14.98
CA PRO A 227 -1.11 -14.40 -14.56
C PRO A 227 -0.27 -13.30 -15.19
N ASP A 228 -0.51 -12.96 -16.46
CA ASP A 228 0.25 -11.91 -17.16
C ASP A 228 -0.05 -10.54 -16.58
N THR A 229 -1.31 -10.29 -16.22
CA THR A 229 -1.73 -9.06 -15.54
C THR A 229 -1.08 -8.92 -14.17
N VAL A 230 -1.04 -10.00 -13.39
CA VAL A 230 -0.37 -10.04 -12.08
C VAL A 230 1.13 -9.80 -12.23
N GLN A 231 1.77 -10.47 -13.20
CA GLN A 231 3.21 -10.31 -13.46
C GLN A 231 3.55 -8.87 -13.86
N LYS A 232 2.77 -8.24 -14.74
CA LYS A 232 2.97 -6.82 -15.12
C LYS A 232 2.87 -5.88 -13.91
N ALA A 233 1.94 -6.15 -12.99
CA ALA A 233 1.81 -5.36 -11.77
C ALA A 233 3.02 -5.57 -10.84
N LEU A 234 3.50 -6.80 -10.69
CA LEU A 234 4.70 -7.11 -9.93
C LEU A 234 5.97 -6.49 -10.53
N ASP A 235 6.13 -6.53 -11.86
CA ASP A 235 7.22 -5.89 -12.61
C ASP A 235 7.21 -4.38 -12.35
N PHE A 236 6.03 -3.77 -12.40
CA PHE A 236 5.86 -2.37 -12.09
C PHE A 236 6.24 -2.04 -10.64
N PHE A 237 5.77 -2.81 -9.66
CA PHE A 237 6.12 -2.57 -8.25
C PHE A 237 7.62 -2.67 -8.01
N TRP A 238 8.28 -3.65 -8.62
CA TRP A 238 9.73 -3.80 -8.56
C TRP A 238 10.45 -2.60 -9.19
N LEU A 239 10.03 -2.18 -10.39
CA LEU A 239 10.55 -0.99 -11.06
C LEU A 239 10.28 0.29 -10.27
N ALA A 240 9.21 0.37 -9.49
CA ALA A 240 8.91 1.48 -8.59
C ALA A 240 9.66 1.41 -7.24
N GLY A 241 10.52 0.41 -7.04
CA GLY A 241 11.36 0.26 -5.86
C GLY A 241 10.80 -0.64 -4.75
N PHE A 242 9.59 -1.17 -4.91
CA PHE A 242 9.00 -2.07 -3.91
C PHE A 242 9.68 -3.44 -3.95
N SER A 243 10.05 -3.97 -2.79
CA SER A 243 10.43 -5.38 -2.66
C SER A 243 9.20 -6.24 -2.39
N ARG A 244 9.25 -7.50 -2.83
CA ARG A 244 8.26 -8.52 -2.48
C ARG A 244 8.35 -8.91 -1.01
N THR A 245 7.27 -9.43 -0.45
CA THR A 245 7.31 -10.24 0.77
C THR A 245 7.69 -11.69 0.44
N PHE A 246 7.91 -12.52 1.45
CA PHE A 246 8.26 -13.95 1.28
C PHE A 246 7.15 -14.78 0.63
N SER A 247 5.92 -14.27 0.53
CA SER A 247 4.83 -14.92 -0.18
C SER A 247 3.72 -13.89 -0.43
N PRO A 248 3.70 -13.18 -1.58
CA PRO A 248 2.49 -12.48 -1.98
C PRO A 248 1.43 -13.56 -2.20
N LEU A 249 0.45 -13.63 -1.31
CA LEU A 249 -0.50 -14.74 -1.31
C LEU A 249 -1.39 -14.57 -2.54
N SER A 250 -1.54 -15.62 -3.35
CA SER A 250 -2.41 -15.58 -4.55
C SER A 250 -3.83 -15.08 -4.22
N LYS A 251 -4.32 -15.38 -3.00
CA LYS A 251 -5.61 -14.90 -2.47
C LYS A 251 -5.71 -13.38 -2.32
N ASN A 252 -4.59 -12.66 -2.29
CA ASN A 252 -4.54 -11.20 -2.19
C ASN A 252 -4.64 -10.52 -3.57
N TRP A 253 -4.79 -11.31 -4.65
CA TRP A 253 -5.09 -10.82 -5.99
C TRP A 253 -6.52 -11.14 -6.37
N LYS A 254 -7.31 -10.10 -6.66
CA LYS A 254 -8.71 -10.23 -7.10
C LYS A 254 -8.89 -9.52 -8.42
N SER A 255 -9.35 -10.22 -9.45
CA SER A 255 -9.54 -9.65 -10.79
C SER A 255 -8.29 -8.89 -11.30
N GLY A 256 -7.09 -9.41 -11.02
CA GLY A 256 -5.81 -8.79 -11.41
C GLY A 256 -5.36 -7.60 -10.54
N VAL A 257 -6.04 -7.29 -9.44
CA VAL A 257 -5.72 -6.17 -8.54
C VAL A 257 -5.22 -6.69 -7.19
N LEU A 258 -4.10 -6.15 -6.71
CA LEU A 258 -3.59 -6.42 -5.36
C LEU A 258 -4.47 -5.74 -4.30
N VAL A 259 -5.14 -6.54 -3.48
CA VAL A 259 -6.08 -6.05 -2.45
C VAL A 259 -5.47 -5.92 -1.05
N ASP A 260 -4.32 -6.53 -0.78
CA ASP A 260 -3.57 -6.35 0.46
C ASP A 260 -2.26 -5.61 0.17
N LEU A 261 -2.14 -4.34 0.55
CA LEU A 261 -0.95 -3.56 0.24
C LEU A 261 0.23 -3.91 1.15
N SER A 262 0.03 -4.66 2.23
CA SER A 262 1.14 -5.15 3.05
C SER A 262 2.04 -6.19 2.36
N ASP A 263 1.59 -6.76 1.24
CA ASP A 263 2.33 -7.74 0.42
C ASP A 263 3.48 -7.13 -0.41
N ILE A 264 3.57 -5.80 -0.45
CA ILE A 264 4.70 -5.07 -1.01
C ILE A 264 5.37 -4.23 0.08
N ILE A 265 6.68 -4.07 -0.01
CA ILE A 265 7.45 -3.31 0.97
C ILE A 265 8.15 -2.16 0.25
N PRO A 266 7.91 -0.89 0.64
CA PRO A 266 8.56 0.23 -0.01
C PRO A 266 10.05 0.28 0.39
N PRO A 267 10.94 0.93 -0.39
CA PRO A 267 12.39 0.99 -0.12
C PRO A 267 12.75 1.40 1.32
N ARG A 268 11.99 2.34 1.90
CA ARG A 268 12.19 2.84 3.27
C ARG A 268 11.32 2.13 4.32
N GLY A 269 10.61 1.08 3.91
CA GLY A 269 9.71 0.31 4.75
C GLY A 269 10.44 -0.74 5.58
N TYR A 270 9.91 -1.02 6.77
CA TYR A 270 10.43 -2.11 7.59
C TYR A 270 10.31 -3.45 6.87
N GLY A 271 11.40 -4.21 6.83
CA GLY A 271 11.45 -5.55 6.24
C GLY A 271 11.83 -5.59 4.77
N TRP A 272 12.19 -4.46 4.15
CA TRP A 272 12.76 -4.45 2.80
C TRP A 272 14.09 -5.23 2.81
N LYS A 273 14.32 -6.06 1.79
CA LYS A 273 15.51 -6.92 1.67
C LYS A 273 16.08 -6.89 0.26
N ALA A 274 17.40 -6.66 0.16
CA ALA A 274 18.11 -6.65 -1.12
C ALA A 274 17.93 -7.97 -1.88
N ASP A 275 18.08 -9.11 -1.21
CA ASP A 275 17.98 -10.44 -1.81
C ASP A 275 16.60 -10.73 -2.44
N LEU A 276 15.53 -10.12 -1.90
CA LEU A 276 14.16 -10.24 -2.43
C LEU A 276 13.89 -9.26 -3.57
N TYR A 277 14.73 -8.24 -3.70
CA TYR A 277 14.61 -7.17 -4.69
C TYR A 277 15.49 -7.44 -5.92
N GLU A 278 16.75 -7.82 -5.74
CA GLU A 278 17.75 -8.01 -6.79
C GLU A 278 17.28 -8.96 -7.90
N LYS A 279 16.61 -10.05 -7.51
CA LYS A 279 16.22 -11.10 -8.45
C LYS A 279 15.01 -10.71 -9.33
N GLY A 280 14.36 -9.58 -9.06
CA GLY A 280 13.10 -9.19 -9.70
C GLY A 280 11.96 -10.19 -9.45
N PRO A 281 10.76 -9.91 -9.97
CA PRO A 281 9.58 -10.74 -9.72
C PRO A 281 9.54 -12.05 -10.51
N GLY A 282 10.24 -12.16 -11.65
CA GLY A 282 10.31 -13.38 -12.47
C GLY A 282 11.21 -14.49 -11.92
N SER A 283 11.95 -14.22 -10.84
CA SER A 283 12.84 -15.21 -10.22
C SER A 283 12.16 -15.92 -9.04
N PRO A 284 12.29 -17.25 -8.93
CA PRO A 284 11.74 -18.01 -7.81
C PRO A 284 12.38 -17.58 -6.48
N CYS A 285 11.56 -17.51 -5.42
CA CYS A 285 12.04 -17.34 -4.05
C CYS A 285 12.72 -18.65 -3.61
N THR A 286 14.05 -18.66 -3.58
CA THR A 286 14.87 -19.74 -2.99
C THR A 286 15.05 -19.53 -1.51
#